data_AF-A0A4R1YQB1-F1
#
_entry.id   AF-A0A4R1YQB1-F1
#
_cell.length_a   1.000
_cell.length_b   1.000
_cell.length_c   1.000
_cell.angle_alpha   90.00
_cell.angle_beta   90.00
_cell.angle_gamma   90.00
#
_symmetry.space_group_name_H-M   'P 1'
#
loop_
_entity.id
_entity.type
_entity.pdbx_description
1 polymer ?
#
loop_
_entity_poly.entity_id
_entity_poly.type
_entity_poly.pdbx_seq_one_letter_code
_entity_poly.pdbx_strand_id
1 'polypeptide(L)' 'MRFINPIPFVRDINRSKEFYRKTLGLQILEDFGNFVLFETGFAIHDGRSLEQTIWRQSPVTEESYGRRNLLLYFE' A
#
# COMPACT_ATOMS: atom_id res chain seq x y z
N MET A 1 -1.33 15.40 15.81
CA MET A 1 -1.76 15.08 14.44
C MET A 1 -0.63 15.41 13.47
N ARG A 2 0.26 14.44 13.28
CA ARG A 2 1.41 14.47 12.39
C ARG A 2 1.14 13.46 11.28
N PHE A 3 1.27 13.90 10.03
CA PHE A 3 1.19 12.98 8.88
C PHE A 3 2.41 12.05 8.87
N ILE A 4 2.18 10.76 8.68
CA ILE A 4 3.22 9.73 8.70
C ILE A 4 3.45 9.18 7.30
N ASN A 5 2.47 8.44 6.76
CA ASN A 5 2.63 7.72 5.50
C ASN A 5 1.36 7.85 4.63
N PRO A 6 1.49 8.10 3.31
CA PRO A 6 0.49 7.70 2.35
C PRO A 6 0.64 6.21 2.05
N ILE A 7 -0.48 5.49 2.04
CA ILE A 7 -0.51 4.03 1.84
C ILE A 7 -1.48 3.71 0.69
N PRO A 8 -1.02 3.71 -0.57
CA PRO A 8 -1.81 3.24 -1.69
C PRO A 8 -2.02 1.73 -1.64
N PHE A 9 -3.18 1.30 -2.11
CA PHE A 9 -3.60 -0.09 -2.12
C PHE A 9 -3.19 -0.68 -3.46
N VAL A 10 -2.51 -1.82 -3.41
CA VAL A 10 -2.02 -2.51 -4.60
C VAL A 10 -2.61 -3.91 -4.70
N ARG A 11 -2.80 -4.40 -5.94
CA ARG A 11 -3.33 -5.74 -6.19
C ARG A 11 -2.29 -6.84 -6.01
N ASP A 12 -1.05 -6.53 -6.36
CA ASP A 12 0.10 -7.43 -6.27
C ASP A 12 1.25 -6.66 -5.63
N ILE A 13 1.52 -7.00 -4.38
CA ILE A 13 2.53 -6.33 -3.56
C ILE A 13 3.94 -6.55 -4.11
N ASN A 14 4.25 -7.73 -4.66
CA ASN A 14 5.57 -8.05 -5.19
C ASN A 14 5.82 -7.32 -6.50
N ARG A 15 4.84 -7.34 -7.41
CA ARG A 15 4.95 -6.59 -8.67
C ARG A 15 5.07 -5.09 -8.42
N SER A 16 4.32 -4.56 -7.46
CA SER A 16 4.35 -3.12 -7.12
C SER A 16 5.65 -2.74 -6.44
N LYS A 17 6.13 -3.56 -5.48
CA LYS A 17 7.44 -3.40 -4.84
C LYS A 17 8.57 -3.32 -5.87
N GLU A 18 8.58 -4.23 -6.85
CA GLU A 18 9.56 -4.20 -7.93
C GLU A 18 9.46 -2.93 -8.79
N PHE A 19 8.25 -2.47 -9.11
CA PHE A 19 8.04 -1.22 -9.86
C PHE A 19 8.63 -0.02 -9.11
N TYR A 20 8.27 0.18 -7.84
CA TYR A 20 8.77 1.31 -7.06
C TYR A 20 10.29 1.24 -6.84
N ARG A 21 10.85 0.04 -6.65
CA ARG A 21 12.30 -0.12 -6.45
C ARG A 21 13.09 0.04 -7.74
N LYS A 22 12.68 -0.61 -8.83
CA LYS A 22 13.47 -0.66 -10.08
C LYS A 22 13.17 0.50 -11.03
N THR A 23 11.93 0.96 -11.10
CA THR A 23 11.54 2.04 -12.02
C THR A 23 11.70 3.41 -11.37
N LEU A 24 11.30 3.55 -10.10
CA LEU A 24 11.39 4.83 -9.38
C LEU A 24 12.64 4.95 -8.49
N GLY A 25 13.38 3.86 -8.27
CA GLY A 25 14.60 3.87 -7.46
C GLY A 25 14.37 3.95 -5.95
N LEU A 26 13.15 3.72 -5.47
CA LEU A 26 12.84 3.80 -4.03
C LEU A 26 13.51 2.66 -3.26
N GLN A 27 14.11 2.99 -2.12
CA GLN A 27 14.73 2.01 -1.23
C GLN A 27 13.72 1.51 -0.20
N ILE A 28 13.70 0.20 0.02
CA ILE A 28 12.84 -0.44 1.02
C ILE A 28 13.48 -0.23 2.39
N LEU A 29 12.72 0.36 3.30
CA LEU A 29 13.07 0.46 4.71
C LEU A 29 12.70 -0.85 5.43
N GLU A 30 11.45 -1.29 5.29
CA GLU A 30 10.94 -2.52 5.90
C GLU A 30 9.93 -3.23 4.97
N ASP A 31 9.94 -4.57 4.98
CA ASP A 31 9.05 -5.42 4.19
C ASP A 31 8.37 -6.45 5.12
N PHE A 32 7.05 -6.30 5.28
CA PHE A 32 6.21 -7.17 6.12
C PHE A 32 5.38 -8.15 5.27
N GLY A 33 5.76 -8.37 4.01
CA GLY A 33 5.04 -9.23 3.07
C GLY A 33 3.87 -8.50 2.41
N ASN A 34 2.82 -8.19 3.16
CA ASN A 34 1.62 -7.50 2.63
C ASN A 34 1.70 -5.97 2.74
N PHE A 35 2.69 -5.45 3.48
CA PHE A 35 2.96 -4.03 3.65
C PHE A 35 4.44 -3.78 3.42
N VAL A 36 4.77 -2.74 2.65
CA VAL A 36 6.15 -2.36 2.35
C VAL A 36 6.30 -0.88 2.64
N LEU A 37 7.28 -0.54 3.47
CA LEU A 37 7.66 0.84 3.80
C LEU A 37 8.96 1.18 3.07
N PHE A 38 9.00 2.35 2.44
CA PHE A 38 10.18 2.91 1.79
C PHE A 38 10.80 4.01 2.66
N GLU A 39 12.10 4.26 2.48
CA GLU A 39 12.90 5.15 3.35
C GLU A 39 12.34 6.58 3.52
N THR A 40 11.64 7.10 2.52
CA THR A 40 11.11 8.48 2.53
C THR A 40 9.71 8.60 3.15
N GLY A 41 9.20 7.54 3.78
CA GLY A 41 7.85 7.51 4.37
C GLY A 41 6.74 7.19 3.37
N PHE A 42 7.07 6.83 2.13
CA PHE A 42 6.10 6.24 1.21
C PHE A 42 5.88 4.78 1.59
N ALA A 43 4.64 4.28 1.55
CA ALA A 43 4.36 2.88 1.81
C ALA A 43 3.29 2.34 0.86
N ILE A 44 3.25 1.03 0.67
CA ILE A 44 2.20 0.34 -0.11
C ILE A 44 1.68 -0.85 0.66
N HIS A 45 0.40 -1.18 0.47
CA HIS A 45 -0.22 -2.33 1.11
C HIS A 45 -1.04 -3.15 0.11
N ASP A 46 -1.02 -4.48 0.25
CA ASP A 46 -1.96 -5.36 -0.44
C ASP A 46 -3.39 -4.93 -0.12
N GLY A 47 -4.14 -4.56 -1.15
CA GLY A 47 -5.45 -3.95 -0.96
C GLY A 47 -6.48 -4.91 -0.38
N ARG A 48 -6.41 -6.21 -0.71
CA ARG A 48 -7.39 -7.19 -0.23
C ARG A 48 -7.32 -7.38 1.28
N SER A 49 -6.11 -7.51 1.81
CA SER A 49 -5.87 -7.64 3.25
C SER A 49 -6.21 -6.35 4.03
N LEU A 50 -5.93 -5.18 3.46
CA LEU A 50 -6.21 -3.90 4.11
C LEU A 50 -7.71 -3.53 4.07
N GLU A 51 -8.42 -3.81 2.97
CA GLU A 51 -9.87 -3.62 2.87
C GLU A 51 -10.63 -4.39 3.96
N GLN A 52 -10.24 -5.65 4.18
CA GLN A 52 -10.82 -6.49 5.23
C GLN A 52 -10.58 -5.92 6.63
N THR A 53 -9.39 -5.37 6.86
CA THR A 53 -8.97 -4.89 8.20
C THR A 53 -9.57 -3.52 8.51
N ILE A 54 -9.53 -2.59 7.55
CA ILE A 54 -9.94 -1.20 7.75
C ILE A 54 -11.44 -1.01 7.51
N TRP A 55 -11.98 -1.57 6.43
CA TRP A 55 -13.38 -1.37 6.07
C TRP A 55 -14.30 -2.52 6.49
N ARG A 56 -13.76 -3.64 6.97
CA ARG A 56 -14.53 -4.84 7.36
C ARG A 56 -15.47 -5.33 6.25
N GLN A 57 -15.10 -5.05 5.00
CA GLN A 57 -15.86 -5.43 3.81
C GLN A 57 -15.16 -6.61 3.13
N SER A 58 -15.95 -7.56 2.61
CA SER A 58 -15.44 -8.57 1.69
C SER A 58 -14.91 -7.88 0.43
N PRO A 59 -13.78 -8.34 -0.15
CA PRO A 59 -13.14 -7.67 -1.28
C PRO A 59 -14.15 -7.46 -2.41
N VAL A 60 -14.46 -6.20 -2.69
CA VAL A 60 -15.48 -5.83 -3.66
C VAL A 60 -14.80 -5.81 -5.03
N THR A 61 -14.94 -6.93 -5.75
CA THR A 61 -14.69 -7.11 -7.19
C THR A 61 -13.23 -7.21 -7.66
N GLU A 62 -13.01 -7.94 -8.76
CA GLU A 62 -11.71 -8.05 -9.46
C GLU A 62 -11.34 -6.81 -10.30
N GLU A 63 -12.14 -5.74 -10.19
CA GLU A 63 -11.97 -4.51 -10.95
C GLU A 63 -10.68 -3.77 -10.54
N SER A 64 -10.21 -2.91 -11.44
CA SER A 64 -9.06 -2.04 -11.15
C SER A 64 -9.39 -1.10 -10.01
N TYR A 65 -8.42 -0.88 -9.10
CA TYR A 65 -8.53 0.14 -8.07
C TYR A 65 -8.62 1.53 -8.72
N GLY A 66 -9.84 2.01 -8.96
CA GLY A 66 -10.14 3.35 -9.49
C GLY A 66 -10.68 4.33 -8.46
N ARG A 67 -10.94 3.86 -7.22
CA ARG A 67 -11.44 4.63 -6.08
C ARG A 67 -11.13 3.91 -4.77
N ARG A 68 -11.18 4.62 -3.64
CA ARG A 68 -11.02 4.07 -2.28
C ARG A 68 -9.77 3.20 -2.11
N ASN A 69 -8.64 3.67 -2.63
CA ASN A 69 -7.39 2.91 -2.71
C ASN A 69 -6.20 3.65 -2.11
N LEU A 70 -6.45 4.60 -1.22
CA LEU A 70 -5.43 5.37 -0.51
C LEU A 70 -5.85 5.58 0.94
N LEU A 71 -4.98 5.18 1.86
CA LEU A 71 -5.07 5.51 3.28
C LEU A 71 -4.01 6.55 3.61
N LEU A 72 -4.38 7.60 4.32
CA LEU A 72 -3.45 8.59 4.87
C LEU A 72 -3.35 8.34 6.38
N TYR A 73 -2.17 7.95 6.85
CA TYR A 73 -1.95 7.63 8.26
C TYR A 73 -1.39 8.84 9.03
N PHE A 74 -1.96 9.10 10.21
CA PHE A 74 -1.60 10.20 11.12
C PHE A 74 -1.44 9.69 12.55
N GLU A 75 -0.55 10.32 13.32
CA GLU A 75 -0.34 10.11 14.77
C GLU A 75 -0.47 11.41 15.59
#